data_AF-A0A124P817-F1
#
_entry.id   AF-A0A124P817-F1
#
_cell.length_a   1.000
_cell.length_b   1.000
_cell.length_c   1.000
_cell.angle_alpha   90.00
_cell.angle_beta   90.00
_cell.angle_gamma   90.00
#
_symmetry.space_group_name_H-M   'P 1'
#
loop_
_entity.id
_entity.type
_entity.pdbx_description
1 polymer ?
#
loop_
_entity_poly.entity_id
_entity_poly.type
_entity_poly.pdbx_seq_one_letter_code
_entity_poly.pdbx_strand_id
1 'polypeptide(L)'
;MEAICATPAGTSDGASFEVLDKACGEAAGMPPADACTASSPTVSPAIDASAPRSAGRRITGSLRALFTRSGWFNALAPEHQAFVIAQSHAQHHDAGDRVARRHAPSDYWIGVHGGLVKLSIYNVSGRGCTFSGVPSGGWFGEGSVIKREQRKYDVIAIQRSLVLFVPADAFHALLERSLPFTGFVIRQLNNRMGEFIASIQNSRLLDVNARVAQSLAQLFNPDLYPDTGATLAISQEELGMLVGVSRQRINQALQHLEALGALRVAYNQIDVLDLPTLTAFGLEQL
;
A
#
# COMPACT_ATOMS: atom_id res chain seq x y z
N MET A 1 -24.85 28.68 -59.57
CA MET A 1 -25.80 27.73 -58.97
C MET A 1 -25.66 27.85 -57.48
N GLU A 2 -26.79 28.05 -56.81
CA GLU A 2 -26.98 28.33 -55.38
C GLU A 2 -26.47 27.16 -54.49
N ALA A 3 -26.08 27.30 -53.21
CA ALA A 3 -26.74 27.96 -52.05
C ALA A 3 -28.12 27.31 -51.73
N ILE A 4 -28.59 27.09 -50.48
CA ILE A 4 -28.17 27.35 -49.08
C ILE A 4 -28.71 26.15 -48.22
N CYS A 5 -28.41 25.86 -46.94
CA CYS A 5 -27.72 26.54 -45.81
C CYS A 5 -26.98 25.45 -44.95
N ALA A 6 -26.82 25.37 -43.61
CA ALA A 6 -27.16 26.16 -42.42
C ALA A 6 -26.26 25.77 -41.19
N THR A 7 -26.45 26.45 -40.06
CA THR A 7 -25.92 26.19 -38.69
C THR A 7 -27.10 26.22 -37.66
N PRO A 8 -26.97 25.95 -36.33
CA PRO A 8 -25.79 26.02 -35.45
C PRO A 8 -25.63 24.88 -34.40
N ALA A 9 -24.77 25.16 -33.41
CA ALA A 9 -24.30 24.36 -32.27
C ALA A 9 -25.32 23.59 -31.41
N GLY A 10 -24.83 22.53 -30.75
CA GLY A 10 -25.46 21.87 -29.60
C GLY A 10 -24.40 21.47 -28.56
N THR A 11 -24.76 21.51 -27.27
CA THR A 11 -23.86 21.26 -26.13
C THR A 11 -23.66 19.78 -25.82
N SER A 12 -22.40 19.35 -25.64
CA SER A 12 -22.07 18.03 -25.09
C SER A 12 -22.07 18.08 -23.55
N ASP A 13 -23.24 17.85 -22.94
CA ASP A 13 -23.36 17.74 -21.48
C ASP A 13 -22.96 16.34 -20.97
N GLY A 14 -22.74 16.20 -19.66
CA GLY A 14 -22.05 15.06 -19.06
C GLY A 14 -22.89 13.77 -18.93
N ALA A 15 -22.36 12.65 -19.44
CA ALA A 15 -22.98 11.33 -19.31
C ALA A 15 -21.96 10.16 -19.18
N SER A 16 -20.95 10.30 -18.30
CA SER A 16 -19.89 9.29 -18.11
C SER A 16 -19.44 9.08 -16.65
N PHE A 17 -20.37 9.04 -15.69
CA PHE A 17 -20.03 8.70 -14.28
C PHE A 17 -21.05 7.86 -13.51
N GLU A 18 -22.13 7.36 -14.14
CA GLU A 18 -23.27 6.76 -13.43
C GLU A 18 -23.24 5.22 -13.28
N VAL A 19 -22.13 4.57 -13.66
CA VAL A 19 -22.01 3.10 -13.65
C VAL A 19 -21.23 2.55 -12.43
N LEU A 20 -20.57 3.40 -11.64
CA LEU A 20 -19.76 2.97 -10.49
C LEU A 20 -20.47 3.06 -9.12
N ASP A 21 -21.41 3.99 -8.91
CA ASP A 21 -22.14 4.07 -7.63
C ASP A 21 -23.11 2.90 -7.40
N LYS A 22 -23.63 2.31 -8.49
CA LYS A 22 -24.62 1.22 -8.40
C LYS A 22 -24.04 -0.10 -7.85
N ALA A 23 -22.72 -0.21 -7.69
CA ALA A 23 -22.04 -1.38 -7.11
C ALA A 23 -21.93 -1.35 -5.56
N CYS A 24 -22.31 -0.25 -4.90
CA CYS A 24 -22.33 -0.15 -3.44
C CYS A 24 -23.74 -0.31 -2.82
N GLY A 25 -24.76 -0.59 -3.65
CA GLY A 25 -26.18 -0.52 -3.27
C GLY A 25 -26.89 -1.84 -2.94
N GLU A 26 -26.21 -3.00 -2.97
CA GLU A 26 -26.88 -4.31 -2.81
C GLU A 26 -26.02 -5.31 -2.00
N ALA A 27 -26.08 -5.17 -0.67
CA ALA A 27 -25.44 -6.07 0.29
C ALA A 27 -26.28 -6.22 1.58
N ALA A 28 -27.59 -6.48 1.43
CA ALA A 28 -28.51 -6.69 2.54
C ALA A 28 -28.47 -8.16 3.00
N GLY A 29 -27.87 -8.43 4.17
CA GLY A 29 -27.81 -9.79 4.70
C GLY A 29 -26.70 -10.03 5.74
N MET A 30 -26.72 -9.32 6.86
CA MET A 30 -25.85 -9.62 8.01
C MET A 30 -26.65 -9.44 9.32
N PRO A 31 -26.58 -10.37 10.27
CA PRO A 31 -27.37 -10.29 11.50
C PRO A 31 -26.92 -9.12 12.40
N PRO A 32 -27.82 -8.57 13.25
CA PRO A 32 -27.47 -7.48 14.15
C PRO A 32 -26.49 -7.95 15.23
N ALA A 33 -25.51 -7.11 15.54
CA ALA A 33 -24.70 -7.23 16.76
C ALA A 33 -25.38 -6.47 17.91
N ASP A 34 -25.30 -7.01 19.13
CA ASP A 34 -26.06 -6.51 20.28
C ASP A 34 -25.71 -5.05 20.68
N ALA A 35 -26.74 -4.30 21.05
CA ALA A 35 -26.65 -2.88 21.35
C ALA A 35 -26.13 -2.62 22.78
N CYS A 36 -24.82 -2.41 22.92
CA CYS A 36 -24.26 -1.75 24.10
C CYS A 36 -24.55 -0.24 24.07
N THR A 37 -25.40 0.22 24.98
CA THR A 37 -25.75 1.65 25.12
C THR A 37 -24.70 2.40 25.93
N ALA A 38 -24.12 3.45 25.34
CA ALA A 38 -23.27 4.43 26.02
C ALA A 38 -23.56 5.83 25.48
N SER A 39 -23.60 6.85 26.35
CA SER A 39 -24.01 8.20 26.02
C SER A 39 -22.86 9.07 25.51
N SER A 40 -23.07 9.74 24.38
CA SER A 40 -22.09 10.63 23.75
C SER A 40 -22.10 12.05 24.35
N PRO A 41 -20.94 12.62 24.75
CA PRO A 41 -20.79 14.06 24.84
C PRO A 41 -20.54 14.66 23.44
N THR A 42 -21.21 15.77 23.13
CA THR A 42 -21.07 16.43 21.82
C THR A 42 -19.74 17.17 21.69
N VAL A 43 -18.96 16.86 20.65
CA VAL A 43 -17.75 17.61 20.27
C VAL A 43 -17.86 18.02 18.80
N SER A 44 -17.86 19.34 18.54
CA SER A 44 -17.96 19.89 17.18
C SER A 44 -16.66 19.66 16.38
N PRO A 45 -16.74 19.28 15.10
CA PRO A 45 -15.55 19.11 14.25
C PRO A 45 -15.02 20.46 13.77
N ALA A 46 -14.05 21.02 14.49
CA ALA A 46 -13.22 22.09 13.95
C ALA A 46 -12.29 21.49 12.87
N ILE A 47 -12.53 21.84 11.60
CA ILE A 47 -11.65 21.44 10.50
C ILE A 47 -10.40 22.33 10.55
N ASP A 48 -9.35 21.86 11.22
CA ASP A 48 -8.05 22.52 11.19
C ASP A 48 -7.42 22.41 9.80
N ALA A 49 -7.38 23.53 9.08
CA ALA A 49 -6.81 23.64 7.73
C ALA A 49 -5.29 23.86 7.77
N SER A 50 -4.57 23.22 8.70
CA SER A 50 -3.14 23.45 8.91
C SER A 50 -2.25 22.83 7.81
N ALA A 51 -1.21 23.58 7.45
CA ALA A 51 -0.24 23.22 6.41
C ALA A 51 0.65 22.02 6.81
N PRO A 52 1.31 21.33 5.87
CA PRO A 52 1.99 20.05 6.13
C PRO A 52 3.09 20.13 7.22
N ARG A 53 2.84 19.52 8.38
CA ARG A 53 3.82 19.35 9.47
C ARG A 53 4.56 18.01 9.46
N SER A 54 5.00 17.58 8.28
CA SER A 54 6.26 16.84 8.14
C SER A 54 6.76 16.84 6.70
N ALA A 55 7.93 17.45 6.50
CA ALA A 55 8.72 17.32 5.27
C ALA A 55 9.87 16.36 5.56
N GLY A 56 9.96 15.25 4.81
CA GLY A 56 10.93 14.19 5.07
C GLY A 56 12.37 14.69 4.96
N ARG A 57 13.24 14.26 5.88
CA ARG A 57 14.63 14.72 5.91
C ARG A 57 15.44 14.01 4.82
N ARG A 58 15.75 14.75 3.74
CA ARG A 58 16.60 14.28 2.63
C ARG A 58 17.94 13.72 3.14
N ILE A 59 18.40 12.65 2.51
CA ILE A 59 19.73 12.05 2.74
C ILE A 59 20.81 12.74 1.88
N THR A 60 22.02 12.86 2.45
CA THR A 60 23.23 13.38 1.79
C THR A 60 24.31 12.30 1.53
N GLY A 61 24.08 11.05 1.97
CA GLY A 61 24.95 9.91 1.70
C GLY A 61 24.80 9.31 0.29
N SER A 62 25.54 8.24 0.00
CA SER A 62 25.55 7.61 -1.32
C SER A 62 24.19 6.98 -1.69
N LEU A 63 23.40 7.72 -2.49
CA LEU A 63 22.11 7.25 -3.00
C LEU A 63 22.24 5.93 -3.80
N ARG A 64 23.36 5.74 -4.51
CA ARG A 64 23.66 4.51 -5.25
C ARG A 64 23.67 3.28 -4.33
N ALA A 65 24.26 3.38 -3.14
CA ALA A 65 24.27 2.27 -2.17
C ALA A 65 22.85 1.92 -1.68
N LEU A 66 21.93 2.90 -1.62
CA LEU A 66 20.54 2.65 -1.24
C LEU A 66 19.76 1.91 -2.34
N PHE A 67 20.01 2.25 -3.60
CA PHE A 67 19.37 1.64 -4.77
C PHE A 67 19.94 0.27 -5.13
N THR A 68 21.22 -0.01 -4.84
CA THR A 68 21.85 -1.33 -5.10
C THR A 68 21.25 -2.48 -4.26
N ARG A 69 20.40 -2.22 -3.27
CA ARG A 69 19.55 -3.27 -2.66
C ARG A 69 18.35 -3.68 -3.53
N SER A 70 17.89 -2.82 -4.44
CA SER A 70 16.74 -3.13 -5.30
C SER A 70 17.16 -3.94 -6.53
N GLY A 71 16.67 -5.19 -6.63
CA GLY A 71 17.01 -6.09 -7.74
C GLY A 71 16.76 -5.51 -9.14
N TRP A 72 15.69 -4.73 -9.32
CA TRP A 72 15.38 -4.05 -10.58
C TRP A 72 16.46 -3.05 -11.00
N PHE A 73 17.11 -2.37 -10.05
CA PHE A 73 18.15 -1.38 -10.31
C PHE A 73 19.46 -2.05 -10.72
N ASN A 74 19.81 -3.16 -10.08
CA ASN A 74 20.99 -3.96 -10.44
C ASN A 74 20.85 -4.60 -11.83
N ALA A 75 19.62 -4.88 -12.28
CA ALA A 75 19.31 -5.38 -13.62
C ALA A 75 19.31 -4.29 -14.72
N LEU A 76 19.48 -3.00 -14.37
CA LEU A 76 19.65 -1.92 -15.34
C LEU A 76 21.08 -1.89 -15.89
N ALA A 77 21.21 -1.53 -17.16
CA ALA A 77 22.49 -1.16 -17.76
C ALA A 77 23.08 0.10 -17.09
N PRO A 78 24.43 0.29 -17.09
CA PRO A 78 25.10 1.31 -16.26
C PRO A 78 24.63 2.75 -16.49
N GLU A 79 24.30 3.11 -17.73
CA GLU A 79 23.77 4.43 -18.09
C GLU A 79 22.36 4.66 -17.54
N HIS A 80 21.50 3.63 -17.55
CA HIS A 80 20.19 3.67 -16.92
C HIS A 80 20.29 3.75 -15.39
N GLN A 81 21.24 3.04 -14.77
CA GLN A 81 21.54 3.22 -13.34
C GLN A 81 22.01 4.65 -13.02
N ALA A 82 22.91 5.22 -13.83
CA ALA A 82 23.40 6.57 -13.63
C ALA A 82 22.28 7.61 -13.76
N PHE A 83 21.40 7.45 -14.75
CA PHE A 83 20.20 8.27 -14.94
C PHE A 83 19.27 8.22 -13.72
N VAL A 84 18.95 7.03 -13.20
CA VAL A 84 18.14 6.87 -11.98
C VAL A 84 18.75 7.61 -10.80
N ILE A 85 20.06 7.46 -10.55
CA ILE A 85 20.74 8.12 -9.42
C ILE A 85 20.83 9.64 -9.59
N ALA A 86 20.86 10.15 -10.82
CA ALA A 86 20.86 11.59 -11.08
C ALA A 86 19.49 12.25 -10.88
N GLN A 87 18.38 11.51 -11.05
CA GLN A 87 17.01 12.02 -10.95
C GLN A 87 16.32 11.72 -9.61
N SER A 88 16.71 10.63 -8.94
CA SER A 88 16.04 10.15 -7.73
C SER A 88 16.56 10.81 -6.45
N HIS A 89 15.80 10.67 -5.36
CA HIS A 89 16.26 11.06 -4.02
C HIS A 89 15.73 10.11 -2.94
N ALA A 90 16.25 10.28 -1.71
CA ALA A 90 15.81 9.52 -0.54
C ALA A 90 15.49 10.46 0.65
N GLN A 91 14.45 10.14 1.42
CA GLN A 91 14.04 10.91 2.61
C GLN A 91 13.77 9.97 3.80
N HIS A 92 14.16 10.42 5.00
CA HIS A 92 13.63 9.85 6.23
C HIS A 92 12.24 10.41 6.54
N HIS A 93 11.36 9.53 6.97
CA HIS A 93 10.05 9.84 7.53
C HIS A 93 9.93 9.19 8.90
N ASP A 94 9.37 9.89 9.88
CA ASP A 94 9.12 9.36 11.23
C ASP A 94 7.73 8.71 11.33
N ALA A 95 7.48 7.95 12.39
CA ALA A 95 6.21 7.23 12.55
C ALA A 95 5.02 8.22 12.63
N GLY A 96 4.03 8.01 11.76
CA GLY A 96 2.89 8.92 11.54
C GLY A 96 3.03 9.81 10.30
N ASP A 97 4.21 9.92 9.68
CA ASP A 97 4.43 10.81 8.53
C ASP A 97 3.66 10.39 7.29
N ARG A 98 3.04 11.38 6.63
CA ARG A 98 2.25 11.21 5.40
C ARG A 98 3.13 11.37 4.16
N VAL A 99 3.94 10.35 3.90
CA VAL A 99 4.91 10.20 2.80
C VAL A 99 4.35 10.66 1.44
N ALA A 100 3.09 10.33 1.15
CA ALA A 100 2.35 10.85 0.01
C ALA A 100 0.85 10.95 0.36
N ARG A 101 0.16 11.90 -0.26
CA ARG A 101 -1.25 12.19 0.01
C ARG A 101 -2.17 11.64 -1.08
N ARG A 102 -3.34 11.15 -0.68
CA ARG A 102 -4.46 10.87 -1.61
C ARG A 102 -4.81 12.13 -2.41
N HIS A 103 -5.19 11.97 -3.67
CA HIS A 103 -5.52 13.05 -4.62
C HIS A 103 -4.38 14.01 -5.01
N ALA A 104 -3.19 13.88 -4.42
CA ALA A 104 -2.00 14.56 -4.93
C ALA A 104 -1.57 13.97 -6.30
N PRO A 105 -0.83 14.75 -7.12
CA PRO A 105 -0.12 14.23 -8.28
C PRO A 105 0.78 13.02 -7.95
N SER A 106 1.02 12.16 -8.94
CA SER A 106 1.85 10.95 -8.77
C SER A 106 3.25 11.17 -9.33
N ASP A 107 3.91 12.24 -8.86
CA ASP A 107 5.20 12.74 -9.39
C ASP A 107 6.37 11.76 -9.19
N TYR A 108 6.18 10.73 -8.36
CA TYR A 108 7.20 9.71 -8.05
C TYR A 108 6.59 8.31 -7.99
N TRP A 109 7.36 7.32 -8.42
CA TRP A 109 7.27 5.93 -7.97
C TRP A 109 8.11 5.78 -6.68
N ILE A 110 7.65 4.95 -5.73
CA ILE A 110 8.16 4.96 -4.35
C ILE A 110 8.59 3.56 -3.90
N GLY A 111 9.72 3.49 -3.20
CA GLY A 111 10.25 2.28 -2.57
C GLY A 111 10.62 2.49 -1.11
N VAL A 112 10.51 1.45 -0.29
CA VAL A 112 10.92 1.45 1.12
C VAL A 112 12.28 0.76 1.24
N HIS A 113 13.32 1.49 1.62
CA HIS A 113 14.66 0.91 1.85
C HIS A 113 14.83 0.41 3.30
N GLY A 114 14.11 1.03 4.24
CA GLY A 114 14.14 0.69 5.66
C GLY A 114 12.83 1.09 6.34
N GLY A 115 12.39 0.33 7.34
CA GLY A 115 11.11 0.54 8.02
C GLY A 115 9.92 -0.06 7.26
N LEU A 116 8.74 0.52 7.51
CA LEU A 116 7.44 -0.02 7.12
C LEU A 116 6.43 1.13 6.94
N VAL A 117 5.77 1.18 5.78
CA VAL A 117 4.69 2.13 5.48
C VAL A 117 3.39 1.38 5.19
N LYS A 118 2.24 2.06 5.30
CA LYS A 118 0.92 1.52 4.91
C LYS A 118 0.25 2.35 3.82
N LEU A 119 -0.48 1.66 2.95
CA LEU A 119 -1.30 2.25 1.89
C LEU A 119 -2.75 2.29 2.37
N SER A 120 -3.37 3.47 2.48
CA SER A 120 -4.66 3.61 3.17
C SER A 120 -5.56 4.71 2.61
N ILE A 121 -6.87 4.58 2.83
CA ILE A 121 -7.88 5.64 2.56
C ILE A 121 -8.67 5.89 3.84
N TYR A 122 -9.00 7.15 4.08
CA TYR A 122 -9.86 7.58 5.17
C TYR A 122 -11.13 8.25 4.61
N ASN A 123 -12.28 8.01 5.25
CA ASN A 123 -13.50 8.76 4.96
C ASN A 123 -13.53 10.09 5.74
N VAL A 124 -14.57 10.90 5.53
CA VAL A 124 -14.76 12.19 6.23
C VAL A 124 -14.90 12.07 7.76
N SER A 125 -15.26 10.90 8.28
CA SER A 125 -15.36 10.63 9.72
C SER A 125 -14.09 10.00 10.31
N GLY A 126 -12.95 10.07 9.60
CA GLY A 126 -11.68 9.50 10.03
C GLY A 126 -11.60 7.96 10.06
N ARG A 127 -12.64 7.25 9.62
CA ARG A 127 -12.64 5.77 9.53
C ARG A 127 -11.77 5.35 8.34
N GLY A 128 -10.68 4.68 8.65
CA GLY A 128 -9.69 4.21 7.68
C GLY A 128 -9.97 2.82 7.13
N CYS A 129 -9.41 2.55 5.96
CA CYS A 129 -9.17 1.23 5.39
C CYS A 129 -7.70 1.16 4.97
N THR A 130 -6.97 0.15 5.44
CA THR A 130 -5.61 -0.17 4.97
C THR A 130 -5.71 -1.22 3.88
N PHE A 131 -5.02 -1.01 2.76
CA PHE A 131 -4.97 -1.94 1.63
C PHE A 131 -3.80 -2.91 1.70
N SER A 132 -2.66 -2.46 2.20
CA SER A 132 -1.40 -3.19 2.23
C SER A 132 -0.40 -2.48 3.15
N GLY A 133 0.45 -3.26 3.82
CA GLY A 133 1.71 -2.78 4.39
C GLY A 133 2.85 -3.04 3.41
N VAL A 134 3.73 -2.07 3.24
CA VAL A 134 4.93 -2.21 2.40
C VAL A 134 6.16 -2.16 3.31
N PRO A 135 6.76 -3.32 3.66
CA PRO A 135 8.01 -3.41 4.39
C PRO A 135 9.20 -3.03 3.50
N SER A 136 10.39 -3.10 4.10
CA SER A 136 11.66 -2.86 3.42
C SER A 136 11.86 -3.74 2.18
N GLY A 137 12.54 -3.21 1.16
CA GLY A 137 12.65 -3.78 -0.18
C GLY A 137 11.44 -3.51 -1.08
N GLY A 138 10.27 -3.18 -0.51
CA GLY A 138 9.02 -3.06 -1.24
C GLY A 138 8.87 -1.79 -2.08
N TRP A 139 8.39 -1.95 -3.31
CA TRP A 139 8.08 -0.86 -4.25
C TRP A 139 6.58 -0.82 -4.62
N PHE A 140 6.05 0.40 -4.80
CA PHE A 140 4.62 0.64 -4.99
C PHE A 140 4.28 1.99 -5.64
N GLY A 141 3.07 2.07 -6.20
CA GLY A 141 2.47 3.29 -6.77
C GLY A 141 2.43 3.30 -8.30
N GLU A 142 2.94 2.24 -8.93
CA GLU A 142 3.04 1.99 -10.37
C GLU A 142 1.73 2.36 -11.09
N GLY A 143 0.60 1.86 -10.60
CA GLY A 143 -0.71 2.02 -11.25
C GLY A 143 -1.20 3.48 -11.37
N SER A 144 -0.75 4.40 -10.52
CA SER A 144 -1.01 5.84 -10.71
C SER A 144 0.06 6.51 -11.57
N VAL A 145 1.34 6.12 -11.43
CA VAL A 145 2.47 6.70 -12.21
C VAL A 145 2.35 6.37 -13.70
N ILE A 146 2.08 5.09 -14.02
CA ILE A 146 1.87 4.59 -15.41
C ILE A 146 0.76 5.38 -16.10
N LYS A 147 -0.37 5.58 -15.42
CA LYS A 147 -1.54 6.28 -15.98
C LYS A 147 -1.47 7.80 -15.86
N ARG A 148 -0.40 8.34 -15.26
CA ARG A 148 -0.23 9.78 -14.92
C ARG A 148 -1.43 10.36 -14.14
N GLU A 149 -2.05 9.52 -13.30
CA GLU A 149 -3.22 9.86 -12.50
C GLU A 149 -2.84 10.34 -11.09
N GLN A 150 -3.76 11.03 -10.41
CA GLN A 150 -3.66 11.28 -8.97
C GLN A 150 -3.48 9.99 -8.15
N ARG A 151 -2.84 10.13 -6.98
CA ARG A 151 -2.70 9.08 -5.97
C ARG A 151 -4.07 8.63 -5.44
N LYS A 152 -4.37 7.33 -5.55
CA LYS A 152 -5.66 6.76 -5.12
C LYS A 152 -5.81 6.60 -3.59
N TYR A 153 -4.69 6.51 -2.89
CA TYR A 153 -4.57 6.32 -1.44
C TYR A 153 -3.51 7.25 -0.83
N ASP A 154 -3.58 7.44 0.48
CA ASP A 154 -2.50 7.98 1.30
C ASP A 154 -1.42 6.93 1.56
N VAL A 155 -0.19 7.41 1.77
CA VAL A 155 0.98 6.61 2.14
C VAL A 155 1.47 7.14 3.47
N ILE A 156 1.44 6.30 4.51
CA ILE A 156 1.76 6.70 5.88
C ILE A 156 2.87 5.79 6.42
N ALA A 157 3.97 6.38 6.89
CA ALA A 157 5.00 5.66 7.62
C ALA A 157 4.43 5.22 8.97
N ILE A 158 4.42 3.91 9.27
CA ILE A 158 4.00 3.42 10.61
C ILE A 158 5.19 3.18 11.53
N GLN A 159 6.38 2.96 10.94
CA GLN A 159 7.68 3.01 11.61
C GLN A 159 8.51 4.16 11.05
N ARG A 160 9.57 4.57 11.76
CA ARG A 160 10.60 5.43 11.18
C ARG A 160 11.20 4.74 9.94
N SER A 161 10.98 5.34 8.78
CA SER A 161 11.21 4.73 7.48
C SER A 161 12.16 5.55 6.61
N LEU A 162 12.98 4.85 5.81
CA LEU A 162 13.78 5.45 4.76
C LEU A 162 13.15 5.13 3.40
N VAL A 163 12.64 6.18 2.75
CA VAL A 163 11.86 6.10 1.52
C VAL A 163 12.68 6.61 0.33
N LEU A 164 12.65 5.87 -0.77
CA LEU A 164 13.25 6.20 -2.06
C LEU A 164 12.18 6.72 -3.02
N PHE A 165 12.52 7.74 -3.80
CA PHE A 165 11.62 8.42 -4.73
C PHE A 165 12.26 8.48 -6.12
N VAL A 166 11.67 7.80 -7.10
CA VAL A 166 12.06 7.84 -8.52
C VAL A 166 11.04 8.71 -9.25
N PRO A 167 11.42 9.83 -9.91
CA PRO A 167 10.47 10.69 -10.62
C PRO A 167 9.67 9.94 -11.69
N ALA A 168 8.42 10.35 -11.90
CA ALA A 168 7.52 9.74 -12.88
C ALA A 168 8.13 9.70 -14.29
N ASP A 169 8.75 10.79 -14.74
CA ASP A 169 9.39 10.84 -16.06
C ASP A 169 10.61 9.91 -16.17
N ALA A 170 11.35 9.72 -15.08
CA ALA A 170 12.45 8.76 -15.03
C ALA A 170 11.94 7.31 -15.09
N PHE A 171 10.84 7.02 -14.39
CA PHE A 171 10.14 5.73 -14.44
C PHE A 171 9.58 5.44 -15.84
N HIS A 172 8.95 6.42 -16.49
CA HIS A 172 8.46 6.30 -17.88
C HIS A 172 9.62 6.08 -18.87
N ALA A 173 10.71 6.84 -18.77
CA ALA A 173 11.88 6.66 -19.62
C ALA A 173 12.55 5.27 -19.45
N LEU A 174 12.49 4.66 -18.25
CA LEU A 174 12.93 3.28 -18.06
C LEU A 174 11.97 2.27 -18.71
N LEU A 175 10.65 2.46 -18.61
CA LEU A 175 9.67 1.57 -19.26
C LEU A 175 9.79 1.56 -20.79
N GLU A 176 10.16 2.69 -21.38
CA GLU A 176 10.43 2.83 -22.82
C GLU A 176 11.73 2.14 -23.27
N ARG A 177 12.77 2.12 -22.41
CA ARG A 177 14.18 1.89 -22.84
C ARG A 177 14.88 0.71 -22.19
N SER A 178 14.28 0.11 -21.15
CA SER A 178 14.91 -0.96 -20.37
C SER A 178 13.98 -2.18 -20.24
N LEU A 179 14.14 -3.15 -21.14
CA LEU A 179 13.39 -4.41 -21.09
C LEU A 179 13.47 -5.13 -19.73
N PRO A 180 14.61 -5.16 -18.99
CA PRO A 180 14.66 -5.69 -17.63
C PRO A 180 13.72 -4.96 -16.66
N PHE A 181 13.62 -3.63 -16.76
CA PHE A 181 12.73 -2.81 -15.93
C PHE A 181 11.26 -3.03 -16.29
N THR A 182 10.92 -3.00 -17.57
CA THR A 182 9.56 -3.24 -18.05
C THR A 182 9.07 -4.63 -17.67
N GLY A 183 9.92 -5.66 -17.80
CA GLY A 183 9.64 -7.01 -17.32
C GLY A 183 9.48 -7.09 -15.79
N PHE A 184 10.26 -6.33 -15.02
CA PHE A 184 10.09 -6.22 -13.57
C PHE A 184 8.75 -5.58 -13.20
N VAL A 185 8.38 -4.43 -13.80
CA VAL A 185 7.11 -3.74 -13.51
C VAL A 185 5.90 -4.61 -13.88
N ILE A 186 5.98 -5.38 -14.97
CA ILE A 186 4.92 -6.35 -15.33
C ILE A 186 4.77 -7.44 -14.25
N ARG A 187 5.86 -8.00 -13.71
CA ARG A 187 5.79 -8.96 -12.60
C ARG A 187 5.25 -8.31 -11.32
N GLN A 188 5.74 -7.12 -10.97
CA GLN A 188 5.29 -6.34 -9.81
C GLN A 188 3.77 -6.14 -9.84
N LEU A 189 3.21 -5.77 -10.99
CA LEU A 189 1.76 -5.58 -11.17
C LEU A 189 0.96 -6.88 -11.07
N ASN A 190 1.46 -8.00 -11.60
CA ASN A 190 0.79 -9.30 -11.50
C ASN A 190 0.75 -9.81 -10.05
N ASN A 191 1.89 -9.77 -9.34
CA ASN A 191 1.96 -10.20 -7.95
C ASN A 191 1.14 -9.30 -7.02
N ARG A 192 1.12 -7.98 -7.28
CA ARG A 192 0.25 -7.03 -6.59
C ARG A 192 -1.24 -7.28 -6.86
N MET A 193 -1.61 -7.72 -8.06
CA MET A 193 -2.99 -8.14 -8.37
C MET A 193 -3.36 -9.40 -7.57
N GLY A 194 -2.45 -10.36 -7.43
CA GLY A 194 -2.62 -11.54 -6.58
C GLY A 194 -2.89 -11.17 -5.11
N GLU A 195 -2.09 -10.27 -4.53
CA GLU A 195 -2.36 -9.74 -3.18
C GLU A 195 -3.75 -9.11 -3.05
N PHE A 196 -4.18 -8.30 -4.03
CA PHE A 196 -5.49 -7.65 -3.98
C PHE A 196 -6.65 -8.64 -4.07
N ILE A 197 -6.58 -9.64 -4.95
CA ILE A 197 -7.60 -10.69 -5.07
C ILE A 197 -7.68 -11.49 -3.76
N ALA A 198 -6.53 -11.92 -3.23
CA ALA A 198 -6.46 -12.60 -1.94
C ALA A 198 -6.99 -11.73 -0.79
N SER A 199 -6.64 -10.44 -0.73
CA SER A 199 -7.15 -9.54 0.30
C SER A 199 -8.68 -9.36 0.24
N ILE A 200 -9.28 -9.32 -0.96
CA ILE A 200 -10.73 -9.23 -1.11
C ILE A 200 -11.39 -10.52 -0.64
N GLN A 201 -10.92 -11.67 -1.09
CA GLN A 201 -11.37 -13.00 -0.64
C GLN A 201 -11.30 -13.13 0.88
N ASN A 202 -10.12 -12.85 1.45
CA ASN A 202 -9.82 -13.00 2.86
C ASN A 202 -10.63 -12.03 3.73
N SER A 203 -10.97 -10.84 3.22
CA SER A 203 -11.85 -9.90 3.94
C SER A 203 -13.32 -10.35 4.00
N ARG A 204 -13.75 -11.29 3.14
CA ARG A 204 -15.14 -11.73 2.98
C ARG A 204 -15.43 -13.12 3.54
N LEU A 205 -14.48 -14.05 3.42
CA LEU A 205 -14.68 -15.48 3.73
C LEU A 205 -13.98 -15.91 5.02
N LEU A 206 -12.78 -15.39 5.29
CA LEU A 206 -11.93 -15.87 6.37
C LEU A 206 -12.26 -15.25 7.73
N ASP A 207 -12.14 -16.06 8.79
CA ASP A 207 -12.21 -15.58 10.17
C ASP A 207 -11.06 -14.61 10.51
N VAL A 208 -11.15 -13.93 11.66
CA VAL A 208 -10.17 -12.90 12.04
C VAL A 208 -8.76 -13.45 12.29
N ASN A 209 -8.60 -14.67 12.81
CA ASN A 209 -7.31 -15.32 12.98
C ASN A 209 -6.71 -15.69 11.62
N ALA A 210 -7.53 -16.28 10.74
CA ALA A 210 -7.14 -16.61 9.37
C ALA A 210 -6.72 -15.35 8.59
N ARG A 211 -7.47 -14.25 8.71
CA ARG A 211 -7.08 -12.93 8.17
C ARG A 211 -5.75 -12.43 8.73
N VAL A 212 -5.48 -12.55 10.03
CA VAL A 212 -4.19 -12.13 10.62
C VAL A 212 -3.03 -12.96 10.06
N ALA A 213 -3.19 -14.28 9.95
CA ALA A 213 -2.19 -15.17 9.37
C ALA A 213 -1.87 -14.79 7.92
N GLN A 214 -2.92 -14.67 7.08
CA GLN A 214 -2.78 -14.36 5.66
C GLN A 214 -2.21 -12.95 5.40
N SER A 215 -2.66 -11.93 6.15
CA SER A 215 -2.10 -10.58 6.05
C SER A 215 -0.67 -10.46 6.58
N LEU A 216 -0.26 -11.32 7.53
CA LEU A 216 1.15 -11.43 7.91
C LEU A 216 1.95 -12.11 6.79
N ALA A 217 1.47 -13.24 6.27
CA ALA A 217 2.11 -14.03 5.22
C ALA A 217 2.36 -13.23 3.93
N GLN A 218 1.43 -12.35 3.54
CA GLN A 218 1.59 -11.46 2.40
C GLN A 218 2.89 -10.63 2.47
N LEU A 219 3.29 -10.17 3.66
CA LEU A 219 4.49 -9.34 3.85
C LEU A 219 5.80 -10.10 3.55
N PHE A 220 5.77 -11.44 3.43
CA PHE A 220 6.89 -12.30 3.07
C PHE A 220 6.88 -12.71 1.58
N ASN A 221 6.05 -12.09 0.74
CA ASN A 221 6.06 -12.31 -0.70
C ASN A 221 7.45 -11.91 -1.30
N PRO A 222 8.24 -12.86 -1.83
CA PRO A 222 9.64 -12.61 -2.18
C PRO A 222 9.82 -11.75 -3.44
N ASP A 223 8.84 -11.71 -4.34
CA ASP A 223 8.89 -10.86 -5.53
C ASP A 223 8.56 -9.40 -5.18
N LEU A 224 7.65 -9.17 -4.23
CA LEU A 224 7.21 -7.83 -3.82
C LEU A 224 8.07 -7.22 -2.72
N TYR A 225 8.62 -8.04 -1.83
CA TYR A 225 9.35 -7.63 -0.62
C TYR A 225 10.66 -8.44 -0.42
N PRO A 226 11.59 -8.44 -1.39
CA PRO A 226 12.76 -9.33 -1.39
C PRO A 226 13.73 -9.14 -0.21
N ASP A 227 13.65 -8.03 0.53
CA ASP A 227 14.46 -7.78 1.73
C ASP A 227 13.80 -8.32 3.02
N THR A 228 12.58 -8.88 2.95
CA THR A 228 11.91 -9.51 4.10
C THR A 228 12.43 -10.94 4.26
N GLY A 229 13.37 -11.13 5.19
CA GLY A 229 13.81 -12.46 5.64
C GLY A 229 12.76 -13.15 6.53
N ALA A 230 13.15 -14.21 7.23
CA ALA A 230 12.27 -14.94 8.16
C ALA A 230 11.78 -14.11 9.37
N THR A 231 12.35 -12.93 9.60
CA THR A 231 12.03 -12.04 10.73
C THR A 231 11.48 -10.71 10.20
N LEU A 232 10.32 -10.32 10.71
CA LEU A 232 9.70 -9.01 10.46
C LEU A 232 9.72 -8.18 11.76
N ALA A 233 10.42 -7.05 11.75
CA ALA A 233 10.35 -6.06 12.82
C ALA A 233 8.99 -5.35 12.74
N ILE A 234 8.01 -5.80 13.52
CA ILE A 234 6.66 -5.23 13.60
C ILE A 234 6.07 -5.46 15.00
N SER A 235 5.40 -4.46 15.55
CA SER A 235 4.63 -4.61 16.79
C SER A 235 3.21 -5.14 16.53
N GLN A 236 2.58 -5.71 17.57
CA GLN A 236 1.18 -6.16 17.51
C GLN A 236 0.18 -5.01 17.22
N GLU A 237 0.59 -3.76 17.47
CA GLU A 237 -0.19 -2.56 17.21
C GLU A 237 -0.06 -2.11 15.75
N GLU A 238 1.15 -2.18 15.20
CA GLU A 238 1.44 -1.96 13.78
C GLU A 238 0.76 -3.01 12.90
N LEU A 239 0.81 -4.29 13.28
CA LEU A 239 0.06 -5.35 12.58
C LEU A 239 -1.46 -5.10 12.69
N GLY A 240 -1.96 -4.60 13.82
CA GLY A 240 -3.34 -4.16 13.97
C GLY A 240 -3.73 -3.04 13.00
N MET A 241 -2.83 -2.08 12.77
CA MET A 241 -3.00 -1.02 11.77
C MET A 241 -2.98 -1.53 10.31
N LEU A 242 -2.39 -2.69 10.04
CA LEU A 242 -2.41 -3.32 8.72
C LEU A 242 -3.67 -4.17 8.50
N VAL A 243 -4.01 -5.07 9.44
CA VAL A 243 -5.14 -6.01 9.33
C VAL A 243 -6.50 -5.34 9.59
N GLY A 244 -6.51 -4.19 10.27
CA GLY A 244 -7.72 -3.45 10.62
C GLY A 244 -8.48 -4.05 11.81
N VAL A 245 -7.77 -4.61 12.79
CA VAL A 245 -8.36 -5.21 14.00
C VAL A 245 -7.59 -4.80 15.27
N SER A 246 -8.21 -4.96 16.44
CA SER A 246 -7.62 -4.49 17.71
C SER A 246 -6.36 -5.25 18.08
N ARG A 247 -5.43 -4.58 18.78
CA ARG A 247 -4.19 -5.19 19.31
C ARG A 247 -4.47 -6.43 20.18
N GLN A 248 -5.55 -6.44 20.94
CA GLN A 248 -5.99 -7.62 21.70
C GLN A 248 -6.33 -8.80 20.79
N ARG A 249 -6.98 -8.56 19.64
CA ARG A 249 -7.31 -9.64 18.71
C ARG A 249 -6.09 -10.09 17.88
N ILE A 250 -5.16 -9.19 17.56
CA ILE A 250 -3.84 -9.55 17.04
C ILE A 250 -3.11 -10.47 18.03
N ASN A 251 -3.08 -10.11 19.32
CA ASN A 251 -2.42 -10.90 20.36
C ASN A 251 -2.99 -12.34 20.44
N GLN A 252 -4.32 -12.49 20.44
CA GLN A 252 -4.99 -13.79 20.41
C GLN A 252 -4.64 -14.62 19.15
N ALA A 253 -4.66 -14.00 17.98
CA ALA A 253 -4.35 -14.70 16.73
C ALA A 253 -2.88 -15.13 16.66
N LEU A 254 -1.94 -14.28 17.09
CA LEU A 254 -0.52 -14.61 17.13
C LEU A 254 -0.20 -15.70 18.16
N GLN A 255 -0.82 -15.68 19.35
CA GLN A 255 -0.70 -16.77 20.33
C GLN A 255 -1.15 -18.13 19.77
N HIS A 256 -2.19 -18.14 18.95
CA HIS A 256 -2.66 -19.37 18.30
C HIS A 256 -1.67 -19.86 17.22
N LEU A 257 -1.15 -18.97 16.39
CA LEU A 257 -0.14 -19.30 15.37
C LEU A 257 1.22 -19.72 15.98
N GLU A 258 1.57 -19.16 17.14
CA GLU A 258 2.75 -19.55 17.93
C GLU A 258 2.56 -20.93 18.58
N ALA A 259 1.36 -21.24 19.10
CA ALA A 259 1.02 -22.57 19.61
C ALA A 259 1.01 -23.66 18.53
N LEU A 260 0.80 -23.29 17.26
CA LEU A 260 0.94 -24.16 16.09
C LEU A 260 2.38 -24.22 15.55
N GLY A 261 3.32 -23.48 16.13
CA GLY A 261 4.72 -23.44 15.71
C GLY A 261 5.00 -22.69 14.39
N ALA A 262 4.00 -22.01 13.80
CA ALA A 262 4.16 -21.30 12.53
C ALA A 262 5.03 -20.04 12.67
N LEU A 263 5.00 -19.40 13.84
CA LEU A 263 5.75 -18.19 14.16
C LEU A 263 6.18 -18.14 15.63
N ARG A 264 7.00 -17.15 15.98
CA ARG A 264 7.32 -16.73 17.35
C ARG A 264 7.10 -15.22 17.49
N VAL A 265 6.57 -14.79 18.62
CA VAL A 265 6.40 -13.38 18.96
C VAL A 265 7.55 -12.91 19.86
N ALA A 266 8.18 -11.80 19.49
CA ALA A 266 9.21 -11.12 20.26
C ALA A 266 8.85 -9.63 20.45
N TYR A 267 9.68 -8.89 21.19
CA TYR A 267 9.43 -7.46 21.42
C TYR A 267 9.60 -6.67 20.11
N ASN A 268 8.50 -6.09 19.61
CA ASN A 268 8.42 -5.39 18.32
C ASN A 268 8.93 -6.21 17.12
N GLN A 269 8.79 -7.54 17.19
CA GLN A 269 9.30 -8.47 16.18
C GLN A 269 8.44 -9.73 16.11
N ILE A 270 8.28 -10.28 14.90
CA ILE A 270 7.67 -11.58 14.66
C ILE A 270 8.67 -12.40 13.81
N ASP A 271 9.06 -13.57 14.29
CA ASP A 271 9.83 -14.54 13.51
C ASP A 271 8.86 -15.54 12.90
N VAL A 272 8.83 -15.70 11.57
CA VAL A 272 8.10 -16.78 10.93
C VAL A 272 9.00 -18.01 10.90
N LEU A 273 8.57 -19.07 11.59
CA LEU A 273 9.32 -20.31 11.73
C LEU A 273 9.00 -21.30 10.60
N ASP A 274 7.75 -21.26 10.13
CA ASP A 274 7.24 -22.08 9.02
C ASP A 274 6.29 -21.21 8.17
N LEU A 275 6.84 -20.63 7.09
CA LEU A 275 6.07 -19.82 6.15
C LEU A 275 5.02 -20.66 5.39
N PRO A 276 5.30 -21.88 4.89
CA PRO A 276 4.28 -22.80 4.39
C PRO A 276 3.08 -22.96 5.33
N THR A 277 3.28 -23.31 6.61
CA THR A 277 2.19 -23.46 7.58
C THR A 277 1.45 -22.13 7.82
N LEU A 278 2.17 -21.00 7.89
CA LEU A 278 1.53 -19.68 8.00
C LEU A 278 0.68 -19.32 6.76
N THR A 279 1.13 -19.67 5.55
CA THR A 279 0.38 -19.43 4.30
C THR A 279 -0.80 -20.39 4.12
N ALA A 280 -0.74 -21.59 4.70
CA ALA A 280 -1.81 -22.58 4.64
C ALA A 280 -2.93 -22.31 5.67
N PHE A 281 -2.62 -21.59 6.75
CA PHE A 281 -3.57 -21.35 7.84
C PHE A 281 -4.83 -20.58 7.38
N GLY A 282 -6.00 -21.17 7.61
CA GLY A 282 -7.29 -20.58 7.25
C GLY A 282 -7.76 -20.91 5.83
N LEU A 283 -6.94 -21.57 4.99
CA LEU A 283 -7.35 -21.94 3.63
C LEU A 283 -8.42 -23.04 3.61
N GLU A 284 -8.64 -23.74 4.72
CA GLU A 284 -9.74 -24.69 4.92
C GLU A 284 -11.14 -24.05 5.04
N GLN A 285 -11.21 -22.71 4.97
CA GLN A 285 -12.44 -21.90 5.09
C GLN A 285 -12.92 -21.35 3.73
N LEU A 286 -12.35 -21.83 2.62
CA LEU A 286 -12.55 -21.33 1.24
C LEU A 286 -13.31 -22.33 0.36
#